data_AF-A0A0X8XYQ0-F1
#
_entry.id   AF-A0A0X8XYQ0-F1
#
_cell.length_a   1.000
_cell.length_b   1.000
_cell.length_c   1.000
_cell.angle_alpha   90.00
_cell.angle_beta   90.00
_cell.angle_gamma   90.00
#
_symmetry.space_group_name_H-M   'P 1'
#
loop_
_entity.id
_entity.type
_entity.pdbx_description
1 polymer ?
#
loop_
_entity_poly.entity_id
_entity_poly.type
_entity_poly.pdbx_seq_one_letter_code
_entity_poly.pdbx_strand_id
1 'polypeptide(L)'
;MLAIELNLLTGRFHATPWGRNVNEGEPEWPPSPYRLIRGLYDVWKRKLSDWPESRIEPIFAALASEPPVFYLPAASASHTRSYLSQNDKNAEKKQLIFDAFVAVERGSSLLMMWPNTDLSADQSDDLDQMLGLMNYLGRSESWVAARLRSDINGVKWNCAPNNGSNGREDLEVVRVACPMPKPAYAANPYIRPPRTKREKPETLSWLDALAFTTDEMQKARLSVPPAFQYVDYLRPAGCFSVKHTPQTSERGSAFSGVIYALESRVTPSVTSTVEVAERVRRKLMGIHKRVVNDPAKVSPKFSGKGKDGKPLQGHQHVYVLPLDRDRDGWLDHLIIMCRVPFNHDEVIALDRLDRVWQPGGKPDIYFIPLKWGQIEDLLEDGGSRTRFISATPFVPPRHYRKGRGPFPEWLAGEVRREAVYHGLPEPVDVRLLEKLSIRGGRHIRWLEFRRNRKGDQPGMGYGFELVFAEPVNAPIALGYGAHQGLGQFVPARADR
;
A
#
# COMPACT_ATOMS: atom_id res chain seq x y z
N MET A 1 35.82 16.43 15.64
CA MET A 1 34.89 15.31 15.41
C MET A 1 33.93 15.65 14.29
N LEU A 2 33.60 14.65 13.46
CA LEU A 2 32.70 14.78 12.31
C LEU A 2 31.59 13.73 12.42
N ALA A 3 30.33 14.13 12.26
CA ALA A 3 29.20 13.20 12.26
C ALA A 3 28.25 13.43 11.09
N ILE A 4 27.86 12.35 10.45
CA ILE A 4 26.91 12.29 9.35
C ILE A 4 25.65 11.56 9.83
N GLU A 5 24.49 12.17 9.58
CA GLU A 5 23.19 11.53 9.73
C GLU A 5 22.69 11.02 8.37
N LEU A 6 22.22 9.78 8.36
CA LEU A 6 21.56 9.13 7.25
C LEU A 6 20.12 8.79 7.65
N ASN A 7 19.15 9.40 6.97
CA ASN A 7 17.73 9.09 7.10
C ASN A 7 17.27 8.25 5.91
N LEU A 8 16.88 7.00 6.18
CA LEU A 8 16.37 6.08 5.15
C LEU A 8 14.88 6.37 4.90
N LEU A 9 14.58 7.10 3.82
CA LEU A 9 13.25 7.68 3.56
C LEU A 9 12.16 6.61 3.38
N THR A 10 12.52 5.43 2.86
CA THR A 10 11.61 4.30 2.68
C THR A 10 11.51 3.41 3.92
N GLY A 11 12.36 3.65 4.93
CA GLY A 11 12.60 2.73 6.04
C GLY A 11 13.33 1.45 5.63
N ARG A 12 13.98 1.42 4.46
CA ARG A 12 14.70 0.25 3.95
C ARG A 12 16.09 0.61 3.43
N PHE A 13 17.06 -0.24 3.73
CA PHE A 13 18.42 -0.18 3.21
C PHE A 13 18.74 -1.48 2.46
N HIS A 14 18.82 -1.38 1.15
CA HIS A 14 19.18 -2.42 0.19
C HIS A 14 20.65 -2.29 -0.20
N ALA A 15 21.47 -3.18 0.34
CA ALA A 15 22.88 -3.30 -0.01
C ALA A 15 23.37 -4.73 0.23
N THR A 16 24.16 -5.25 -0.69
CA THR A 16 24.83 -6.54 -0.55
C THR A 16 26.19 -6.33 0.09
N PRO A 17 26.53 -7.06 1.17
CA PRO A 17 27.84 -6.99 1.79
C PRO A 17 28.95 -7.27 0.79
N TRP A 18 30.05 -6.53 0.90
CA TRP A 18 31.24 -6.81 0.10
C TRP A 18 31.74 -8.23 0.35
N GLY A 19 32.14 -8.92 -0.72
CA GLY A 19 32.59 -10.31 -0.66
C GLY A 19 31.48 -11.36 -0.60
N ARG A 20 30.20 -10.97 -0.69
CA ARG A 20 29.05 -11.88 -0.72
C ARG A 20 28.29 -11.79 -2.04
N ASN A 21 27.64 -12.88 -2.43
CA ASN A 21 26.75 -12.91 -3.57
C ASN A 21 25.36 -12.38 -3.18
N VAL A 22 24.71 -11.64 -4.08
CA VAL A 22 23.33 -11.13 -3.90
C VAL A 22 22.32 -12.23 -3.54
N ASN A 23 22.54 -13.45 -4.04
CA ASN A 23 21.66 -14.60 -3.80
C ASN A 23 21.92 -15.33 -2.48
N GLU A 24 22.82 -14.84 -1.63
CA GLU A 24 22.95 -15.33 -0.25
C GLU A 24 21.84 -14.79 0.67
N GLY A 25 21.11 -13.75 0.24
CA GLY A 25 19.99 -13.20 1.02
C GLY A 25 20.41 -12.38 2.24
N GLU A 26 21.69 -12.02 2.34
CA GLU A 26 22.30 -11.37 3.50
C GLU A 26 22.43 -9.87 3.24
N PRO A 27 21.80 -8.99 4.06
CA PRO A 27 21.91 -7.54 3.89
C PRO A 27 23.18 -6.97 4.55
N GLU A 28 23.70 -5.87 4.01
CA GLU A 28 24.79 -5.09 4.62
C GLU A 28 24.28 -4.29 5.83
N TRP A 29 24.93 -4.47 6.98
CA TRP A 29 24.68 -3.68 8.19
C TRP A 29 25.89 -3.77 9.14
N PRO A 30 26.49 -2.66 9.62
CA PRO A 30 26.19 -1.28 9.27
C PRO A 30 26.47 -0.95 7.78
N PRO A 31 25.95 0.16 7.24
CA PRO A 31 26.32 0.62 5.90
C PRO A 31 27.83 0.86 5.79
N SER A 32 28.43 0.41 4.70
CA SER A 32 29.87 0.53 4.47
C SER A 32 30.33 2.00 4.31
N PRO A 33 31.35 2.47 5.07
CA PRO A 33 31.99 3.75 4.83
C PRO A 33 32.62 3.87 3.44
N TYR A 34 33.13 2.76 2.89
CA TYR A 34 33.64 2.72 1.51
C TYR A 34 32.53 3.03 0.50
N ARG A 35 31.33 2.46 0.72
CA ARG A 35 30.15 2.73 -0.10
C ARG A 35 29.67 4.17 0.02
N LEU A 36 29.76 4.78 1.21
CA LEU A 36 29.47 6.21 1.40
C LEU A 36 30.40 7.09 0.55
N ILE A 37 31.72 6.90 0.66
CA ILE A 37 32.68 7.67 -0.15
C ILE A 37 32.43 7.48 -1.64
N ARG A 38 32.14 6.26 -2.10
CA ARG A 38 31.80 6.02 -3.52
C ARG A 38 30.47 6.67 -3.93
N GLY A 39 29.48 6.75 -3.05
CA GLY A 39 28.25 7.50 -3.28
C GLY A 39 28.52 9.01 -3.42
N LEU A 40 29.36 9.57 -2.55
CA LEU A 40 29.80 10.96 -2.64
C LEU A 40 30.65 11.22 -3.89
N TYR A 41 31.47 10.25 -4.32
CA TYR A 41 32.22 10.33 -5.57
C TYR A 41 31.27 10.41 -6.79
N ASP A 42 30.20 9.61 -6.81
CA ASP A 42 29.16 9.69 -7.85
C ASP A 42 28.46 11.06 -7.84
N VAL A 43 28.11 11.59 -6.66
CA VAL A 43 27.57 12.95 -6.52
C VAL A 43 28.53 13.98 -7.10
N TRP A 44 29.82 13.92 -6.76
CA TRP A 44 30.83 14.82 -7.31
C TRP A 44 30.84 14.76 -8.83
N LYS A 45 31.04 13.58 -9.41
CA LYS A 45 31.20 13.45 -10.87
C LYS A 45 29.94 13.78 -11.66
N ARG A 46 28.75 13.58 -11.10
CA ARG A 46 27.48 13.76 -11.83
C ARG A 46 26.75 15.06 -11.55
N LYS A 47 26.89 15.61 -10.34
CA LYS A 47 26.10 16.76 -9.87
C LYS A 47 26.95 17.98 -9.55
N LEU A 48 28.25 17.79 -9.31
CA LEU A 48 29.22 18.85 -9.00
C LEU A 48 30.44 18.73 -9.90
N SER A 49 30.24 18.42 -11.19
CA SER A 49 31.31 18.13 -12.16
C SER A 49 32.31 19.27 -12.32
N ASP A 50 31.90 20.50 -12.02
CA ASP A 50 32.72 21.69 -12.14
C ASP A 50 33.67 21.88 -10.94
N TRP A 51 33.54 21.06 -9.89
CA TRP A 51 34.42 21.15 -8.72
C TRP A 51 35.76 20.47 -9.00
N PRO A 52 36.89 21.15 -8.75
CA PRO A 52 38.21 20.58 -8.97
C PRO A 52 38.51 19.49 -7.94
N GLU A 53 39.37 18.55 -8.33
CA GLU A 53 39.82 17.44 -7.47
C GLU A 53 40.40 17.93 -6.13
N SER A 54 41.16 19.02 -6.15
CA SER A 54 41.77 19.63 -4.96
C SER A 54 40.77 20.08 -3.89
N ARG A 55 39.50 20.27 -4.27
CA ARG A 55 38.40 20.62 -3.35
C ARG A 55 37.84 19.38 -2.66
N ILE A 56 37.74 18.27 -3.38
CA ILE A 56 37.10 17.02 -2.92
C ILE A 56 38.05 16.10 -2.19
N GLU A 57 39.28 15.98 -2.68
CA GLU A 57 40.26 15.04 -2.15
C GLU A 57 40.48 15.18 -0.63
N PRO A 58 40.60 16.40 -0.06
CA PRO A 58 40.75 16.56 1.40
C PRO A 58 39.58 16.02 2.20
N ILE A 59 38.34 16.17 1.70
CA ILE A 59 37.13 15.67 2.35
C ILE A 59 37.13 14.15 2.38
N PHE A 60 37.44 13.50 1.25
CA PHE A 60 37.51 12.04 1.20
C PHE A 60 38.67 11.53 2.04
N ALA A 61 39.82 12.19 2.03
CA ALA A 61 40.96 11.82 2.86
C ALA A 61 40.61 11.89 4.35
N ALA A 62 39.83 12.89 4.78
CA ALA A 62 39.31 13.01 6.13
C ALA A 62 38.35 11.86 6.49
N LEU A 63 37.37 11.54 5.62
CA LEU A 63 36.44 10.40 5.81
C LEU A 63 37.13 9.03 5.76
N ALA A 64 38.30 8.93 5.15
CA ALA A 64 39.11 7.73 5.06
C ALA A 64 40.23 7.63 6.10
N SER A 65 40.45 8.68 6.89
CA SER A 65 41.56 8.77 7.85
C SER A 65 41.46 7.73 8.96
N GLU A 66 40.23 7.44 9.39
CA GLU A 66 39.91 6.42 10.40
C GLU A 66 38.54 5.78 10.12
N PRO A 67 38.28 4.56 10.62
CA PRO A 67 36.94 3.96 10.55
C PRO A 67 35.96 4.68 11.51
N PRO A 68 34.73 5.00 11.09
CA PRO A 68 33.75 5.67 11.95
C PRO A 68 33.16 4.74 13.02
N VAL A 69 32.56 5.32 14.06
CA VAL A 69 31.63 4.63 14.96
C VAL A 69 30.18 4.93 14.57
N PHE A 70 29.26 4.04 14.92
CA PHE A 70 27.89 4.05 14.45
C PHE A 70 26.87 4.09 15.59
N TYR A 71 25.79 4.83 15.34
CA TYR A 71 24.51 4.59 15.97
C TYR A 71 23.61 3.93 14.92
N LEU A 72 23.26 2.67 15.17
CA LEU A 72 22.34 1.88 14.35
C LEU A 72 20.97 1.85 15.02
N PRO A 73 19.90 2.31 14.36
CA PRO A 73 18.55 2.20 14.91
C PRO A 73 18.13 0.73 15.00
N ALA A 74 17.03 0.48 15.72
CA ALA A 74 16.39 -0.82 15.75
C ALA A 74 16.05 -1.27 14.31
N ALA A 75 16.48 -2.47 13.95
CA ALA A 75 16.47 -2.94 12.58
C ALA A 75 15.99 -4.39 12.47
N SER A 76 15.42 -4.76 11.34
CA SER A 76 15.07 -6.15 11.00
C SER A 76 15.65 -6.51 9.64
N ALA A 77 16.32 -7.65 9.53
CA ALA A 77 16.76 -8.17 8.23
C ALA A 77 15.61 -8.89 7.53
N SER A 78 15.45 -8.65 6.23
CA SER A 78 14.47 -9.34 5.40
C SER A 78 14.92 -9.40 3.95
N HIS A 79 14.17 -10.12 3.14
CA HIS A 79 14.41 -10.18 1.70
C HIS A 79 13.13 -10.50 0.94
N THR A 80 13.04 -10.00 -0.29
CA THR A 80 12.04 -10.50 -1.24
C THR A 80 12.62 -11.67 -2.03
N ARG A 81 11.74 -12.55 -2.50
CA ARG A 81 12.07 -13.73 -3.29
C ARG A 81 11.30 -13.65 -4.60
N SER A 82 12.00 -13.65 -5.72
CA SER A 82 11.39 -13.57 -7.04
C SER A 82 12.04 -14.56 -8.00
N TYR A 83 11.22 -15.27 -8.78
CA TYR A 83 11.70 -16.10 -9.88
C TYR A 83 11.79 -15.25 -11.15
N LEU A 84 12.99 -14.73 -11.44
CA LEU A 84 13.25 -13.85 -12.57
C LEU A 84 13.76 -14.65 -13.78
N SER A 85 13.43 -14.19 -14.98
CA SER A 85 13.95 -14.78 -16.22
C SER A 85 15.47 -14.72 -16.25
N GLN A 86 16.13 -15.78 -16.73
CA GLN A 86 17.57 -15.80 -16.96
C GLN A 86 18.00 -15.03 -18.24
N ASN A 87 17.11 -14.20 -18.80
CA ASN A 87 17.26 -13.59 -20.12
C ASN A 87 17.51 -14.65 -21.23
N ASP A 88 16.99 -15.86 -21.02
CA ASP A 88 16.99 -16.95 -22.00
C ASP A 88 15.74 -16.84 -22.88
N LYS A 89 15.81 -17.35 -24.11
CA LYS A 89 14.65 -17.40 -25.04
C LYS A 89 13.50 -18.24 -24.47
N ASN A 90 13.80 -19.23 -23.64
CA ASN A 90 12.80 -20.02 -22.94
C ASN A 90 12.31 -19.30 -21.67
N ALA A 91 11.07 -18.81 -21.68
CA ALA A 91 10.43 -18.10 -20.58
C ALA A 91 10.25 -18.92 -19.29
N GLU A 92 10.37 -20.25 -19.37
CA GLU A 92 10.30 -21.14 -18.20
C GLU A 92 11.63 -21.22 -17.45
N LYS A 93 12.75 -20.81 -18.07
CA LYS A 93 14.05 -20.74 -17.39
C LYS A 93 14.11 -19.52 -16.49
N LYS A 94 13.67 -19.72 -15.26
CA LYS A 94 13.69 -18.73 -14.18
C LYS A 94 14.69 -19.12 -13.11
N GLN A 95 15.34 -18.12 -12.53
CA GLN A 95 16.21 -18.28 -11.38
C GLN A 95 15.60 -17.57 -10.18
N LEU A 96 15.68 -18.21 -9.01
CA LEU A 96 15.35 -17.56 -7.75
C LEU A 96 16.39 -16.48 -7.46
N ILE A 97 15.93 -15.24 -7.36
CA ILE A 97 16.72 -14.08 -7.01
C ILE A 97 16.23 -13.55 -5.66
N PHE A 98 17.20 -13.23 -4.81
CA PHE A 98 16.99 -12.58 -3.53
C PHE A 98 17.25 -11.07 -3.66
N ASP A 99 16.39 -10.27 -3.05
CA ASP A 99 16.65 -8.86 -2.78
C ASP A 99 16.60 -8.63 -1.28
N ALA A 100 17.77 -8.69 -0.64
CA ALA A 100 17.95 -8.53 0.79
C ALA A 100 18.07 -7.07 1.21
N PHE A 101 17.43 -6.73 2.32
CA PHE A 101 17.41 -5.38 2.88
C PHE A 101 17.31 -5.39 4.41
N VAL A 102 17.76 -4.30 5.00
CA VAL A 102 17.48 -3.95 6.39
C VAL A 102 16.27 -3.03 6.45
N ALA A 103 15.27 -3.37 7.26
CA ALA A 103 14.14 -2.51 7.56
C ALA A 103 14.36 -1.78 8.89
N VAL A 104 14.10 -0.48 8.93
CA VAL A 104 14.18 0.37 10.11
C VAL A 104 12.89 1.18 10.24
N GLU A 105 12.63 1.74 11.43
CA GLU A 105 11.52 2.67 11.60
C GLU A 105 11.71 3.91 10.73
N ARG A 106 10.65 4.32 10.01
CA ARG A 106 10.70 5.53 9.18
C ARG A 106 10.90 6.75 10.07
N GLY A 107 11.82 7.63 9.68
CA GLY A 107 12.19 8.79 10.49
C GLY A 107 13.26 8.49 11.54
N SER A 108 13.64 7.24 11.77
CA SER A 108 14.80 6.93 12.60
C SER A 108 16.10 7.38 11.92
N SER A 109 17.05 7.82 12.75
CA SER A 109 18.36 8.30 12.30
C SER A 109 19.39 7.19 12.41
N LEU A 110 20.13 6.94 11.33
CA LEU A 110 21.40 6.23 11.39
C LEU A 110 22.53 7.26 11.44
N LEU A 111 23.48 7.11 12.37
CA LEU A 111 24.59 8.05 12.50
C LEU A 111 25.93 7.36 12.26
N MET A 112 26.84 8.07 11.60
CA MET A 112 28.24 7.71 11.40
C MET A 112 29.11 8.84 11.95
N MET A 113 30.04 8.56 12.87
CA MET A 113 30.92 9.56 13.46
C MET A 113 32.39 9.16 13.36
N TRP A 114 33.23 10.12 12.97
CA TRP A 114 34.69 10.06 13.04
C TRP A 114 35.16 10.86 14.27
N PRO A 115 35.59 10.19 15.36
CA PRO A 115 35.93 10.85 16.62
C PRO A 115 37.06 11.89 16.49
N ASN A 116 38.09 11.57 15.70
CA ASN A 116 39.34 12.32 15.62
C ASN A 116 39.49 13.09 14.29
N THR A 117 38.42 13.15 13.50
CA THR A 117 38.39 13.91 12.24
C THR A 117 37.71 15.25 12.45
N ASP A 118 38.35 16.30 11.96
CA ASP A 118 37.82 17.66 11.89
C ASP A 118 37.98 18.18 10.46
N LEU A 119 36.96 18.93 10.01
CA LEU A 119 36.97 19.62 8.73
C LEU A 119 37.03 21.14 8.99
N SER A 120 37.65 21.87 8.07
CA SER A 120 37.48 23.33 8.03
C SER A 120 36.01 23.70 7.76
N ALA A 121 35.64 24.96 7.99
CA ALA A 121 34.29 25.45 7.69
C ALA A 121 33.91 25.20 6.23
N ASP A 122 34.77 25.61 5.29
CA ASP A 122 34.57 25.42 3.85
C ASP A 122 34.40 23.93 3.47
N GLN A 123 35.24 23.04 4.03
CA GLN A 123 35.13 21.60 3.79
C GLN A 123 33.87 20.99 4.38
N SER A 124 33.37 21.55 5.49
CA SER A 124 32.13 21.09 6.12
C SER A 124 30.92 21.49 5.28
N ASP A 125 30.89 22.73 4.80
CA ASP A 125 29.85 23.22 3.89
C ASP A 125 29.85 22.44 2.57
N ASP A 126 31.04 22.16 2.03
CA ASP A 126 31.20 21.32 0.84
C ASP A 126 30.66 19.90 1.05
N LEU A 127 31.02 19.26 2.17
CA LEU A 127 30.54 17.93 2.51
C LEU A 127 29.02 17.91 2.72
N ASP A 128 28.46 18.90 3.42
CA ASP A 128 27.01 18.99 3.63
C ASP A 128 26.26 19.18 2.30
N GLN A 129 26.79 19.99 1.39
CA GLN A 129 26.25 20.15 0.04
C GLN A 129 26.29 18.82 -0.75
N MET A 130 27.39 18.07 -0.67
CA MET A 130 27.48 16.75 -1.31
C MET A 130 26.47 15.76 -0.72
N LEU A 131 26.32 15.75 0.62
CA LEU A 131 25.37 14.89 1.32
C LEU A 131 23.91 15.23 0.95
N GLY A 132 23.57 16.52 0.88
CA GLY A 132 22.25 16.99 0.47
C GLY A 132 21.88 16.64 -0.98
N LEU A 133 22.88 16.35 -1.82
CA LEU A 133 22.71 15.89 -3.20
C LEU A 133 22.69 14.36 -3.32
N MET A 134 22.89 13.58 -2.25
CA MET A 134 22.86 12.12 -2.31
C MET A 134 21.41 11.60 -2.29
N ASN A 135 20.99 10.88 -3.34
CA ASN A 135 19.60 10.41 -3.46
C ASN A 135 19.37 8.99 -2.90
N TYR A 136 20.41 8.15 -2.92
CA TYR A 136 20.37 6.80 -2.39
C TYR A 136 21.76 6.38 -1.90
N LEU A 137 21.81 5.41 -0.98
CA LEU A 137 23.06 4.78 -0.54
C LEU A 137 22.96 3.26 -0.75
N GLY A 138 23.88 2.70 -1.53
CA GLY A 138 23.83 1.28 -1.91
C GLY A 138 23.07 1.06 -3.21
N ARG A 139 21.91 0.42 -3.15
CA ARG A 139 21.06 0.25 -4.34
C ARG A 139 20.01 1.36 -4.43
N SER A 140 19.46 1.57 -5.63
CA SER A 140 18.52 2.66 -5.93
C SER A 140 17.21 2.58 -5.15
N GLU A 141 16.88 1.44 -4.54
CA GLU A 141 15.74 1.25 -3.65
C GLU A 141 15.96 1.88 -2.24
N SER A 142 17.21 2.22 -1.89
CA SER A 142 17.62 2.74 -0.58
C SER A 142 17.66 4.26 -0.54
N TRP A 143 16.51 4.91 -0.65
CA TRP A 143 16.44 6.37 -0.69
C TRP A 143 16.92 6.96 0.62
N VAL A 144 17.81 7.94 0.52
CA VAL A 144 18.47 8.53 1.69
C VAL A 144 18.39 10.06 1.63
N ALA A 145 18.16 10.67 2.79
CA ALA A 145 18.51 12.06 3.02
C ALA A 145 19.70 12.07 3.98
N ALA A 146 20.80 12.70 3.57
CA ALA A 146 22.03 12.75 4.33
C ALA A 146 22.42 14.19 4.66
N ARG A 147 22.99 14.41 5.85
CA ARG A 147 23.45 15.72 6.30
C ARG A 147 24.52 15.61 7.37
N LEU A 148 25.28 16.68 7.57
CA LEU A 148 26.10 16.84 8.76
C LEU A 148 25.23 17.02 10.01
N ARG A 149 25.71 16.46 11.12
CA ARG A 149 25.03 16.57 12.42
C ARG A 149 26.00 17.14 13.46
N SER A 150 25.70 18.34 13.92
CA SER A 150 26.48 19.05 14.94
C SER A 150 26.13 18.59 16.37
N ASP A 151 24.86 18.32 16.66
CA ASP A 151 24.42 17.85 17.98
C ASP A 151 24.33 16.32 18.04
N ILE A 152 25.33 15.74 18.70
CA ILE A 152 25.46 14.31 18.98
C ILE A 152 25.40 14.01 20.49
N ASN A 153 25.01 14.99 21.30
CA ASN A 153 24.95 14.81 22.74
C ASN A 153 23.93 13.73 23.12
N GLY A 154 24.34 12.82 24.00
CA GLY A 154 23.48 11.73 24.47
C GLY A 154 23.28 10.57 23.48
N VAL A 155 23.91 10.60 22.30
CA VAL A 155 23.90 9.46 21.37
C VAL A 155 24.65 8.28 21.98
N LYS A 156 23.97 7.13 22.08
CA LYS A 156 24.57 5.87 22.53
C LYS A 156 25.12 5.10 21.33
N TRP A 157 26.37 5.37 20.96
CA TRP A 157 27.08 4.64 19.91
C TRP A 157 27.08 3.14 20.22
N ASN A 158 26.55 2.34 19.29
CA ASN A 158 26.27 0.92 19.52
C ASN A 158 26.99 0.00 18.53
N CYS A 159 27.79 0.54 17.61
CA CYS A 159 28.65 -0.26 16.74
C CYS A 159 29.97 0.47 16.46
N ALA A 160 31.10 -0.20 16.65
CA ALA A 160 32.43 0.41 16.59
C ALA A 160 33.52 -0.58 16.12
N PRO A 161 34.67 -0.11 15.61
CA PRO A 161 35.79 -0.97 15.24
C PRO A 161 36.26 -1.84 16.42
N ASN A 162 36.59 -3.10 16.14
CA ASN A 162 37.12 -4.03 17.12
C ASN A 162 38.63 -3.81 17.32
N ASN A 163 39.01 -3.15 18.41
CA ASN A 163 40.41 -2.88 18.77
C ASN A 163 41.06 -4.02 19.59
N GLY A 164 40.70 -5.28 19.33
CA GLY A 164 41.27 -6.45 20.01
C GLY A 164 40.51 -6.93 21.25
N SER A 165 39.27 -6.48 21.44
CA SER A 165 38.37 -7.05 22.45
C SER A 165 37.79 -8.37 21.97
N ASN A 166 38.00 -9.45 22.74
CA ASN A 166 37.20 -10.67 22.59
C ASN A 166 35.73 -10.30 22.81
N GLY A 167 34.88 -10.59 21.83
CA GLY A 167 33.47 -10.21 21.83
C GLY A 167 32.81 -10.51 23.17
N ARG A 168 32.16 -9.50 23.75
CA ARG A 168 31.25 -9.72 24.88
C ARG A 168 30.06 -10.55 24.37
N GLU A 169 29.41 -11.34 25.23
CA GLU A 169 28.28 -12.21 24.83
C GLU A 169 27.14 -11.47 24.11
N ASP A 170 27.03 -10.15 24.28
CA ASP A 170 26.02 -9.27 23.68
C ASP A 170 26.43 -8.65 22.33
N LEU A 171 27.67 -8.84 21.89
CA LEU A 171 28.22 -8.25 20.67
C LEU A 171 28.70 -9.34 19.69
N GLU A 172 28.44 -9.15 18.40
CA GLU A 172 28.97 -9.98 17.33
C GLU A 172 29.98 -9.20 16.47
N VAL A 173 30.93 -9.94 15.89
CA VAL A 173 31.92 -9.39 14.97
C VAL A 173 31.36 -9.40 13.54
N VAL A 174 31.40 -8.26 12.87
CA VAL A 174 31.03 -8.10 11.45
C VAL A 174 32.14 -7.43 10.67
N ARG A 175 32.41 -7.91 9.45
CA ARG A 175 33.36 -7.28 8.52
C ARG A 175 32.72 -6.11 7.80
N VAL A 176 33.28 -4.92 7.97
CA VAL A 176 32.80 -3.69 7.34
C VAL A 176 33.83 -3.20 6.32
N ALA A 177 33.37 -2.95 5.11
CA ALA A 177 34.19 -2.37 4.05
C ALA A 177 34.45 -0.88 4.32
N CYS A 178 35.71 -0.53 4.54
CA CYS A 178 36.16 0.84 4.79
C CYS A 178 37.16 1.29 3.70
N PRO A 179 37.23 2.60 3.41
CA PRO A 179 38.30 3.14 2.59
C PRO A 179 39.65 2.94 3.28
N MET A 180 40.68 2.69 2.48
CA MET A 180 42.06 2.69 2.95
C MET A 180 42.54 4.15 3.10
N PRO A 181 43.16 4.53 4.24
CA PRO A 181 43.73 5.86 4.42
C PRO A 181 44.70 6.22 3.31
N LYS A 182 44.64 7.46 2.83
CA LYS A 182 45.52 7.95 1.75
C LYS A 182 47.02 7.68 2.00
N PRO A 183 47.59 7.93 3.21
CA PRO A 183 49.00 7.61 3.47
C PRO A 183 49.32 6.11 3.36
N ALA A 184 48.40 5.26 3.81
CA ALA A 184 48.58 3.80 3.73
C ALA A 184 48.54 3.32 2.27
N TYR A 185 47.65 3.87 1.44
CA TYR A 185 47.62 3.58 0.02
C TYR A 185 48.88 4.09 -0.70
N ALA A 186 49.35 5.30 -0.39
CA ALA A 186 50.54 5.89 -1.00
C ALA A 186 51.81 5.08 -0.73
N ALA A 187 51.87 4.33 0.38
CA ALA A 187 52.98 3.43 0.69
C ALA A 187 53.03 2.19 -0.22
N ASN A 188 51.90 1.76 -0.76
CA ASN A 188 51.82 0.62 -1.68
C ASN A 188 50.67 0.81 -2.70
N PRO A 189 50.84 1.74 -3.66
CA PRO A 189 49.78 2.08 -4.59
C PRO A 189 49.58 0.97 -5.61
N TYR A 190 48.35 0.87 -6.13
CA TYR A 190 48.05 -0.12 -7.16
C TYR A 190 48.71 0.27 -8.49
N ILE A 191 49.47 -0.67 -9.07
CA ILE A 191 50.09 -0.50 -10.38
C ILE A 191 49.22 -1.22 -11.41
N ARG A 192 48.57 -0.46 -12.28
CA ARG A 192 47.78 -0.98 -13.38
C ARG A 192 48.74 -1.55 -14.45
N PRO A 193 48.58 -2.82 -14.84
CA PRO A 193 49.42 -3.39 -15.89
C PRO A 193 49.10 -2.74 -17.25
N PRO A 194 50.10 -2.62 -18.14
CA PRO A 194 49.89 -2.02 -19.45
C PRO A 194 48.91 -2.84 -20.28
N ARG A 195 48.02 -2.19 -21.04
CA ARG A 195 47.05 -2.90 -21.90
C ARG A 195 47.70 -3.45 -23.16
N THR A 196 48.79 -2.83 -23.60
CA THR A 196 49.55 -3.24 -24.78
C THR A 196 51.05 -3.36 -24.45
N LYS A 197 51.79 -4.13 -25.26
CA LYS A 197 53.26 -4.27 -25.09
C LYS A 197 54.05 -2.94 -25.21
N ARG A 198 53.41 -1.85 -25.66
CA ARG A 198 54.03 -0.53 -25.86
C ARG A 198 53.74 0.45 -24.71
N GLU A 199 52.75 0.15 -23.87
CA GLU A 199 52.40 1.00 -22.73
C GLU A 199 53.27 0.67 -21.51
N LYS A 200 53.51 1.67 -20.66
CA LYS A 200 54.16 1.48 -19.37
C LYS A 200 53.10 1.19 -18.30
N PRO A 201 53.45 0.45 -17.23
CA PRO A 201 52.61 0.35 -16.05
C PRO A 201 52.29 1.74 -15.49
N GLU A 202 51.05 1.93 -15.06
CA GLU A 202 50.54 3.19 -14.53
C GLU A 202 50.27 3.04 -13.03
N THR A 203 50.83 3.92 -12.21
CA THR A 203 50.49 4.01 -10.79
C THR A 203 49.17 4.76 -10.66
N LEU A 204 48.15 4.09 -10.11
CA LEU A 204 46.83 4.67 -9.96
C LEU A 204 46.81 5.68 -8.80
N SER A 205 46.11 6.80 -8.99
CA SER A 205 45.90 7.77 -7.90
C SER A 205 45.00 7.18 -6.81
N TRP A 206 45.06 7.75 -5.60
CA TRP A 206 44.21 7.30 -4.50
C TRP A 206 42.72 7.51 -4.77
N LEU A 207 42.34 8.62 -5.43
CA LEU A 207 40.96 8.88 -5.82
C LEU A 207 40.46 7.94 -6.92
N ASP A 208 41.29 7.65 -7.93
CA ASP A 208 40.93 6.68 -8.97
C ASP A 208 40.82 5.26 -8.40
N ALA A 209 41.63 4.94 -7.39
CA ALA A 209 41.53 3.69 -6.65
C ALA A 209 40.21 3.55 -5.90
N LEU A 210 39.68 4.61 -5.29
CA LEU A 210 38.34 4.62 -4.69
C LEU A 210 37.23 4.45 -5.75
N ALA A 211 37.46 4.97 -6.96
CA ALA A 211 36.52 4.90 -8.07
C ALA A 211 36.55 3.57 -8.85
N PHE A 212 37.47 2.66 -8.51
CA PHE A 212 37.73 1.44 -9.27
C PHE A 212 36.46 0.62 -9.52
N THR A 213 36.19 0.32 -10.79
CA THR A 213 34.93 -0.30 -11.21
C THR A 213 34.95 -1.81 -11.02
N THR A 214 33.76 -2.42 -10.94
CA THR A 214 33.63 -3.89 -10.88
C THR A 214 34.22 -4.56 -12.14
N ASP A 215 34.09 -3.93 -13.31
CA ASP A 215 34.67 -4.43 -14.57
C ASP A 215 36.21 -4.43 -14.51
N GLU A 216 36.83 -3.35 -14.01
CA GLU A 216 38.28 -3.31 -13.80
C GLU A 216 38.74 -4.33 -12.78
N MET A 217 37.99 -4.51 -11.68
CA MET A 217 38.28 -5.50 -10.64
C MET A 217 38.28 -6.93 -11.22
N GLN A 218 37.28 -7.26 -12.03
CA GLN A 218 37.19 -8.57 -12.70
C GLN A 218 38.33 -8.77 -13.71
N LYS A 219 38.64 -7.76 -14.54
CA LYS A 219 39.76 -7.81 -15.50
C LYS A 219 41.11 -7.96 -14.81
N ALA A 220 41.29 -7.29 -13.68
CA ALA A 220 42.49 -7.37 -12.85
C ALA A 220 42.52 -8.62 -11.94
N ARG A 221 41.45 -9.44 -11.93
CA ARG A 221 41.28 -10.62 -11.07
C ARG A 221 41.48 -10.32 -9.58
N LEU A 222 41.05 -9.15 -9.15
CA LEU A 222 41.08 -8.74 -7.75
C LEU A 222 39.80 -9.18 -7.04
N SER A 223 39.90 -9.56 -5.77
CA SER A 223 38.74 -9.86 -4.92
C SER A 223 38.13 -8.60 -4.29
N VAL A 224 38.92 -7.54 -4.17
CA VAL A 224 38.55 -6.23 -3.62
C VAL A 224 39.18 -5.12 -4.47
N PRO A 225 38.55 -3.94 -4.58
CA PRO A 225 39.15 -2.83 -5.33
C PRO A 225 40.40 -2.27 -4.61
N PRO A 226 41.27 -1.53 -5.32
CA PRO A 226 42.28 -0.70 -4.70
C PRO A 226 41.68 0.30 -3.67
N ALA A 227 42.51 0.79 -2.75
CA ALA A 227 42.11 1.71 -1.68
C ALA A 227 40.94 1.21 -0.78
N PHE A 228 40.82 -0.11 -0.61
CA PHE A 228 39.82 -0.78 0.20
C PHE A 228 40.48 -1.55 1.35
N GLN A 229 39.81 -1.63 2.49
CA GLN A 229 40.16 -2.53 3.59
C GLN A 229 38.92 -3.07 4.30
N TYR A 230 39.03 -4.29 4.85
CA TYR A 230 38.06 -4.80 5.81
C TYR A 230 38.48 -4.38 7.22
N VAL A 231 37.52 -3.83 7.96
CA VAL A 231 37.65 -3.53 9.38
C VAL A 231 36.62 -4.36 10.11
N ASP A 232 37.06 -5.12 11.12
CA ASP A 232 36.15 -5.87 11.98
C ASP A 232 35.47 -4.89 12.94
N TYR A 233 34.14 -4.92 12.99
CA TYR A 233 33.31 -4.12 13.88
C TYR A 233 32.60 -5.00 14.88
N LEU A 234 32.37 -4.47 16.08
CA LEU A 234 31.44 -5.03 17.04
C LEU A 234 30.10 -4.34 16.88
N ARG A 235 29.03 -5.12 16.72
CA ARG A 235 27.63 -4.64 16.75
C ARG A 235 26.80 -5.53 17.69
N PRO A 236 25.60 -5.11 18.14
CA PRO A 236 24.77 -5.93 19.01
C PRO A 236 24.40 -7.25 18.32
N ALA A 237 24.62 -8.40 18.97
CA ALA A 237 24.37 -9.72 18.39
C ALA A 237 22.88 -9.93 17.99
N GLY A 238 21.97 -9.26 18.70
CA GLY A 238 20.54 -9.22 18.39
C GLY A 238 20.10 -8.03 17.55
N CYS A 239 20.98 -7.41 16.75
CA CYS A 239 20.67 -6.17 16.01
C CYS A 239 19.49 -6.29 15.04
N PHE A 240 19.14 -7.52 14.61
CA PHE A 240 17.98 -7.83 13.78
C PHE A 240 16.79 -8.45 14.53
N SER A 241 16.92 -8.65 15.85
CA SER A 241 15.92 -9.31 16.70
C SER A 241 14.92 -8.31 17.30
N VAL A 242 14.36 -7.43 16.47
CA VAL A 242 13.36 -6.46 16.93
C VAL A 242 12.10 -7.20 17.37
N LYS A 243 11.78 -7.10 18.67
CA LYS A 243 10.48 -7.52 19.19
C LYS A 243 9.45 -6.53 18.67
N HIS A 244 8.73 -6.92 17.63
CA HIS A 244 7.55 -6.19 17.20
C HIS A 244 6.58 -6.11 18.38
N THR A 245 6.46 -4.93 18.98
CA THR A 245 5.26 -4.64 19.76
C THR A 245 4.15 -4.58 18.73
N PRO A 246 3.09 -5.41 18.85
CA PRO A 246 1.95 -5.29 17.95
C PRO A 246 1.50 -3.84 18.03
N GLN A 247 1.71 -3.07 16.97
CA GLN A 247 0.98 -1.83 16.83
C GLN A 247 -0.47 -2.27 16.69
N THR A 248 -1.22 -2.19 17.79
CA THR A 248 -2.64 -1.96 17.69
C THR A 248 -2.75 -0.73 16.81
N SER A 249 -3.14 -0.93 15.55
CA SER A 249 -3.42 0.17 14.66
C SER A 249 -4.27 1.17 15.45
N GLU A 250 -3.81 2.41 15.53
CA GLU A 250 -4.61 3.51 16.07
C GLU A 250 -6.02 3.34 15.51
N ARG A 251 -7.00 3.11 16.40
CA ARG A 251 -8.41 2.77 16.12
C ARG A 251 -8.75 2.92 14.64
N GLY A 252 -8.53 1.84 13.87
CA GLY A 252 -8.72 1.87 12.43
C GLY A 252 -10.08 2.47 12.09
N SER A 253 -10.11 3.40 11.14
CA SER A 253 -11.33 4.04 10.63
C SER A 253 -12.45 3.00 10.56
N ALA A 254 -13.48 3.19 11.39
CA ALA A 254 -14.49 2.16 11.59
C ALA A 254 -15.32 1.98 10.31
N PHE A 255 -14.96 1.06 9.42
CA PHE A 255 -15.60 0.95 8.11
C PHE A 255 -17.08 0.58 8.23
N SER A 256 -17.95 1.33 7.55
CA SER A 256 -19.39 1.07 7.48
C SER A 256 -19.83 0.60 6.08
N GLY A 257 -18.93 0.64 5.10
CA GLY A 257 -19.17 0.05 3.79
C GLY A 257 -17.94 -0.04 2.89
N VAL A 258 -18.17 -0.68 1.76
CA VAL A 258 -17.18 -0.95 0.72
C VAL A 258 -17.85 -0.92 -0.66
N ILE A 259 -17.14 -0.34 -1.64
CA ILE A 259 -17.49 -0.38 -3.07
C ILE A 259 -16.60 -1.42 -3.74
N TYR A 260 -17.19 -2.31 -4.53
CA TYR A 260 -16.50 -3.24 -5.41
C TYR A 260 -16.77 -2.91 -6.87
N ALA A 261 -15.76 -3.12 -7.73
CA ALA A 261 -16.00 -3.39 -9.14
C ALA A 261 -16.57 -4.80 -9.29
N LEU A 262 -17.51 -4.97 -10.21
CA LEU A 262 -18.11 -6.23 -10.59
C LEU A 262 -17.60 -6.61 -11.97
N GLU A 263 -16.80 -7.67 -12.06
CA GLU A 263 -16.20 -8.13 -13.32
C GLU A 263 -16.68 -9.53 -13.69
N SER A 264 -17.16 -9.69 -14.92
CA SER A 264 -17.43 -10.99 -15.51
C SER A 264 -17.41 -10.89 -17.03
N ARG A 265 -17.04 -11.98 -17.71
CA ARG A 265 -17.18 -12.06 -19.17
C ARG A 265 -18.64 -11.94 -19.63
N VAL A 266 -19.59 -12.30 -18.76
CA VAL A 266 -21.03 -12.12 -19.00
C VAL A 266 -21.63 -11.48 -17.75
N THR A 267 -21.75 -10.16 -17.76
CA THR A 267 -22.31 -9.39 -16.64
C THR A 267 -23.82 -9.63 -16.51
N PRO A 268 -24.37 -9.63 -15.27
CA PRO A 268 -25.81 -9.76 -15.08
C PRO A 268 -26.54 -8.46 -15.44
N SER A 269 -27.75 -8.56 -15.97
CA SER A 269 -28.60 -7.38 -16.19
C SER A 269 -29.09 -6.81 -14.87
N VAL A 270 -29.35 -5.50 -14.82
CA VAL A 270 -29.99 -4.81 -13.69
C VAL A 270 -31.31 -5.46 -13.24
N THR A 271 -32.03 -6.15 -14.14
CA THR A 271 -33.27 -6.88 -13.82
C THR A 271 -33.05 -8.06 -12.86
N SER A 272 -31.81 -8.55 -12.76
CA SER A 272 -31.38 -9.66 -11.90
C SER A 272 -30.75 -9.21 -10.58
N THR A 273 -30.86 -7.92 -10.22
CA THR A 273 -30.25 -7.32 -9.02
C THR A 273 -30.49 -8.12 -7.74
N VAL A 274 -31.74 -8.49 -7.47
CA VAL A 274 -32.11 -9.27 -6.25
C VAL A 274 -31.37 -10.59 -6.19
N GLU A 275 -31.22 -11.26 -7.33
CA GLU A 275 -30.60 -12.57 -7.41
C GLU A 275 -29.10 -12.51 -7.12
N VAL A 276 -28.43 -11.48 -7.64
CA VAL A 276 -27.01 -11.20 -7.36
C VAL A 276 -26.83 -10.88 -5.88
N ALA A 277 -27.66 -9.97 -5.34
CA ALA A 277 -27.58 -9.56 -3.95
C ALA A 277 -27.80 -10.74 -2.96
N GLU A 278 -28.76 -11.62 -3.24
CA GLU A 278 -28.98 -12.83 -2.43
C GLU A 278 -27.78 -13.78 -2.44
N ARG A 279 -27.12 -13.95 -3.59
CA ARG A 279 -25.92 -14.80 -3.70
C ARG A 279 -24.75 -14.21 -2.93
N VAL A 280 -24.51 -12.91 -3.09
CA VAL A 280 -23.47 -12.18 -2.35
C VAL A 280 -23.69 -12.33 -0.85
N ARG A 281 -24.91 -12.09 -0.37
CA ARG A 281 -25.25 -12.23 1.04
C ARG A 281 -25.01 -13.65 1.56
N ARG A 282 -25.43 -14.68 0.80
CA ARG A 282 -25.21 -16.08 1.18
C ARG A 282 -23.71 -16.43 1.24
N LYS A 283 -22.94 -15.95 0.27
CA LYS A 283 -21.48 -16.13 0.21
C LYS A 283 -20.80 -15.44 1.41
N LEU A 284 -21.16 -14.20 1.73
CA LEU A 284 -20.65 -13.48 2.90
C LEU A 284 -20.89 -14.24 4.21
N MET A 285 -22.10 -14.74 4.42
CA MET A 285 -22.40 -15.57 5.60
C MET A 285 -21.50 -16.82 5.66
N GLY A 286 -21.24 -17.47 4.52
CA GLY A 286 -20.36 -18.64 4.43
C GLY A 286 -18.86 -18.33 4.58
N ILE A 287 -18.42 -17.14 4.17
CA ILE A 287 -17.06 -16.65 4.44
C ILE A 287 -16.91 -16.37 5.94
N HIS A 288 -17.84 -15.63 6.52
CA HIS A 288 -17.79 -15.27 7.94
C HIS A 288 -17.72 -16.51 8.85
N LYS A 289 -18.52 -17.56 8.60
CA LYS A 289 -18.42 -18.84 9.33
C LYS A 289 -17.01 -19.43 9.34
N ARG A 290 -16.28 -19.30 8.22
CA ARG A 290 -14.89 -19.76 8.09
C ARG A 290 -13.90 -18.83 8.77
N VAL A 291 -14.14 -17.51 8.74
CA VAL A 291 -13.32 -16.51 9.44
C VAL A 291 -13.35 -16.74 10.95
N VAL A 292 -14.54 -16.91 11.52
CA VAL A 292 -14.70 -17.15 12.97
C VAL A 292 -14.49 -18.61 13.38
N ASN A 293 -14.19 -19.49 12.41
CA ASN A 293 -13.99 -20.93 12.60
C ASN A 293 -15.13 -21.63 13.39
N ASP A 294 -16.38 -21.22 13.15
CA ASP A 294 -17.56 -21.75 13.84
C ASP A 294 -18.75 -21.80 12.86
N PRO A 295 -19.17 -23.00 12.40
CA PRO A 295 -20.26 -23.15 11.43
C PRO A 295 -21.63 -22.68 11.93
N ALA A 296 -21.82 -22.57 13.25
CA ALA A 296 -23.07 -22.11 13.86
C ALA A 296 -23.12 -20.57 13.98
N LYS A 297 -21.98 -19.88 13.93
CA LYS A 297 -21.92 -18.43 14.10
C LYS A 297 -21.87 -17.67 12.77
N VAL A 298 -22.83 -16.77 12.60
CA VAL A 298 -22.87 -15.79 11.50
C VAL A 298 -23.11 -14.42 12.11
N SER A 299 -22.39 -13.40 11.63
CA SER A 299 -22.66 -12.02 12.05
C SER A 299 -24.14 -11.68 11.87
N PRO A 300 -24.81 -11.11 12.91
CA PRO A 300 -26.15 -10.56 12.80
C PRO A 300 -26.28 -9.53 11.67
N LYS A 301 -25.22 -8.77 11.38
CA LYS A 301 -25.20 -7.78 10.29
C LYS A 301 -25.28 -8.45 8.92
N PHE A 302 -24.75 -9.65 8.74
CA PHE A 302 -24.88 -10.40 7.49
C PHE A 302 -26.17 -11.22 7.44
N SER A 303 -26.55 -11.86 8.55
CA SER A 303 -27.71 -12.76 8.62
C SER A 303 -29.04 -12.03 8.77
N GLY A 304 -29.03 -10.74 9.15
CA GLY A 304 -30.22 -9.96 9.48
C GLY A 304 -31.00 -10.51 10.67
N LYS A 305 -30.40 -11.40 11.47
CA LYS A 305 -31.05 -12.09 12.59
C LYS A 305 -30.24 -11.94 13.87
N GLY A 306 -30.93 -11.68 14.98
CA GLY A 306 -30.34 -11.64 16.32
C GLY A 306 -29.92 -13.03 16.82
N LYS A 307 -29.36 -13.06 18.04
CA LYS A 307 -28.95 -14.32 18.71
C LYS A 307 -30.12 -15.28 18.95
N ASP A 308 -31.33 -14.74 19.05
CA ASP A 308 -32.60 -15.47 19.22
C ASP A 308 -33.21 -15.94 17.88
N GLY A 309 -32.53 -15.68 16.75
CA GLY A 309 -33.01 -16.03 15.42
C GLY A 309 -34.09 -15.10 14.86
N LYS A 310 -34.52 -14.08 15.60
CA LYS A 310 -35.53 -13.12 15.15
C LYS A 310 -34.91 -12.07 14.22
N PRO A 311 -35.68 -11.51 13.27
CA PRO A 311 -35.21 -10.42 12.41
C PRO A 311 -34.74 -9.21 13.24
N LEU A 312 -33.59 -8.64 12.86
CA LEU A 312 -33.11 -7.40 13.48
C LEU A 312 -34.03 -6.23 13.19
N GLN A 313 -34.22 -5.37 14.19
CA GLN A 313 -34.94 -4.11 14.06
C GLN A 313 -33.99 -2.97 13.65
N GLY A 314 -34.53 -1.86 13.15
CA GLY A 314 -33.76 -0.64 12.87
C GLY A 314 -32.72 -0.75 11.75
N HIS A 315 -32.88 -1.71 10.82
CA HIS A 315 -32.03 -1.84 9.63
C HIS A 315 -30.53 -1.96 9.91
N GLN A 316 -30.16 -2.57 11.05
CA GLN A 316 -28.77 -2.75 11.48
C GLN A 316 -28.06 -3.93 10.79
N HIS A 317 -28.48 -4.26 9.57
CA HIS A 317 -27.89 -5.33 8.77
C HIS A 317 -27.59 -4.83 7.37
N VAL A 318 -26.70 -5.54 6.69
CA VAL A 318 -26.12 -5.07 5.44
C VAL A 318 -27.16 -4.83 4.37
N TYR A 319 -26.96 -3.74 3.64
CA TYR A 319 -27.53 -3.52 2.32
C TYR A 319 -26.54 -4.04 1.30
N VAL A 320 -27.01 -4.94 0.44
CA VAL A 320 -26.23 -5.45 -0.68
C VAL A 320 -26.85 -4.85 -1.94
N LEU A 321 -26.14 -3.89 -2.53
CA LEU A 321 -26.64 -2.99 -3.56
C LEU A 321 -25.81 -3.13 -4.83
N PRO A 322 -26.16 -4.09 -5.72
CA PRO A 322 -25.62 -4.12 -7.08
C PRO A 322 -26.06 -2.88 -7.86
N LEU A 323 -25.13 -2.30 -8.62
CA LEU A 323 -25.28 -1.04 -9.33
C LEU A 323 -24.87 -1.17 -10.80
N ASP A 324 -25.46 -0.29 -11.60
CA ASP A 324 -25.10 0.02 -12.99
C ASP A 324 -24.71 1.51 -13.03
N ARG A 325 -23.40 1.79 -12.96
CA ARG A 325 -22.86 3.16 -12.86
C ARG A 325 -22.73 3.85 -14.20
N ASP A 326 -22.47 3.10 -15.26
CA ASP A 326 -22.38 3.61 -16.63
C ASP A 326 -23.73 3.67 -17.36
N ARG A 327 -24.77 3.12 -16.73
CA ARG A 327 -26.18 3.11 -17.13
C ARG A 327 -26.41 2.30 -18.40
N ASP A 328 -25.64 1.26 -18.69
CA ASP A 328 -25.79 0.46 -19.89
C ASP A 328 -26.84 -0.68 -19.78
N GLY A 329 -27.43 -0.86 -18.60
CA GLY A 329 -28.40 -1.91 -18.27
C GLY A 329 -27.77 -3.19 -17.68
N TRP A 330 -26.45 -3.20 -17.45
CA TRP A 330 -25.69 -4.29 -16.87
C TRP A 330 -25.04 -3.87 -15.55
N LEU A 331 -24.93 -4.82 -14.63
CA LEU A 331 -24.34 -4.55 -13.32
C LEU A 331 -22.81 -4.51 -13.45
N ASP A 332 -22.21 -3.42 -12.98
CA ASP A 332 -20.77 -3.13 -13.07
C ASP A 332 -20.13 -2.85 -11.70
N HIS A 333 -20.93 -2.60 -10.67
CA HIS A 333 -20.47 -2.31 -9.31
C HIS A 333 -21.35 -2.95 -8.24
N LEU A 334 -20.81 -3.01 -7.03
CA LEU A 334 -21.53 -3.46 -5.84
C LEU A 334 -21.16 -2.58 -4.65
N ILE A 335 -22.18 -2.06 -3.95
CA ILE A 335 -22.01 -1.46 -2.63
C ILE A 335 -22.48 -2.46 -1.57
N ILE A 336 -21.65 -2.72 -0.57
CA ILE A 336 -22.08 -3.37 0.67
C ILE A 336 -21.90 -2.37 1.80
N MET A 337 -23.00 -2.04 2.48
CA MET A 337 -22.99 -1.05 3.57
C MET A 337 -23.85 -1.49 4.75
N CYS A 338 -23.52 -0.99 5.94
CA CYS A 338 -24.28 -1.18 7.17
C CYS A 338 -24.30 0.12 7.96
N ARG A 339 -25.43 0.43 8.62
CA ARG A 339 -25.56 1.63 9.47
C ARG A 339 -24.66 1.62 10.71
N VAL A 340 -24.15 0.45 11.05
CA VAL A 340 -23.27 0.24 12.20
C VAL A 340 -21.94 -0.25 11.64
N PRO A 341 -20.81 0.31 12.09
CA PRO A 341 -19.50 -0.08 11.61
C PRO A 341 -19.23 -1.58 11.74
N PHE A 342 -18.47 -2.13 10.80
CA PHE A 342 -18.03 -3.52 10.80
C PHE A 342 -16.95 -3.75 11.85
N ASN A 343 -16.99 -4.91 12.49
CA ASN A 343 -15.90 -5.39 13.33
C ASN A 343 -14.80 -6.06 12.49
N HIS A 344 -13.70 -6.47 13.13
CA HIS A 344 -12.55 -7.05 12.45
C HIS A 344 -12.91 -8.29 11.60
N ASP A 345 -13.68 -9.23 12.14
CA ASP A 345 -14.07 -10.46 11.43
C ASP A 345 -14.99 -10.18 10.24
N GLU A 346 -15.86 -9.18 10.37
CA GLU A 346 -16.74 -8.72 9.30
C GLU A 346 -15.97 -8.03 8.18
N VAL A 347 -14.97 -7.22 8.51
CA VAL A 347 -14.05 -6.60 7.54
C VAL A 347 -13.28 -7.68 6.78
N ILE A 348 -12.72 -8.69 7.47
CA ILE A 348 -12.06 -9.83 6.81
C ILE A 348 -13.03 -10.60 5.91
N ALA A 349 -14.28 -10.78 6.33
CA ALA A 349 -15.27 -11.49 5.52
C ALA A 349 -15.63 -10.73 4.23
N LEU A 350 -15.69 -9.40 4.30
CA LEU A 350 -15.87 -8.52 3.15
C LEU A 350 -14.62 -8.52 2.24
N ASP A 351 -13.43 -8.45 2.81
CA ASP A 351 -12.16 -8.50 2.06
C ASP A 351 -11.99 -9.82 1.28
N ARG A 352 -12.41 -10.94 1.90
CA ARG A 352 -12.40 -12.27 1.27
C ARG A 352 -13.55 -12.55 0.31
N LEU A 353 -14.45 -11.57 0.05
CA LEU A 353 -15.50 -11.71 -0.95
C LEU A 353 -14.88 -11.57 -2.34
N ASP A 354 -14.44 -12.71 -2.89
CA ASP A 354 -13.73 -12.77 -4.17
C ASP A 354 -14.66 -12.89 -5.39
N ARG A 355 -15.67 -13.76 -5.28
CA ARG A 355 -16.57 -14.09 -6.39
C ARG A 355 -17.90 -14.72 -5.95
N VAL A 356 -18.88 -14.70 -6.85
CA VAL A 356 -20.09 -15.53 -6.78
C VAL A 356 -20.40 -16.23 -8.10
N TRP A 357 -20.96 -17.43 -8.01
CA TRP A 357 -21.36 -18.23 -9.15
C TRP A 357 -22.62 -17.71 -9.86
N GLN A 358 -22.68 -17.89 -11.18
CA GLN A 358 -23.83 -17.56 -12.03
C GLN A 358 -24.51 -18.81 -12.64
N PRO A 359 -25.85 -18.84 -12.76
CA PRO A 359 -26.56 -19.97 -13.37
C PRO A 359 -26.42 -20.02 -14.89
N GLY A 360 -26.74 -21.20 -15.46
CA GLY A 360 -26.83 -21.39 -16.92
C GLY A 360 -25.48 -21.47 -17.62
N GLY A 361 -24.45 -21.97 -16.95
CA GLY A 361 -23.10 -22.10 -17.53
C GLY A 361 -22.37 -20.77 -17.72
N LYS A 362 -22.90 -19.67 -17.19
CA LYS A 362 -22.25 -18.36 -17.24
C LYS A 362 -21.00 -18.34 -16.33
N PRO A 363 -19.93 -17.63 -16.73
CA PRO A 363 -18.76 -17.43 -15.88
C PRO A 363 -19.12 -16.78 -14.53
N ASP A 364 -18.29 -16.99 -13.52
CA ASP A 364 -18.48 -16.36 -12.21
C ASP A 364 -18.41 -14.81 -12.31
N ILE A 365 -18.98 -14.15 -11.30
CA ILE A 365 -18.84 -12.72 -11.06
C ILE A 365 -17.73 -12.52 -10.05
N TYR A 366 -16.70 -11.76 -10.41
CA TYR A 366 -15.60 -11.37 -9.53
C TYR A 366 -15.86 -10.01 -8.90
N PHE A 367 -15.39 -9.84 -7.66
CA PHE A 367 -15.50 -8.60 -6.92
C PHE A 367 -14.11 -8.10 -6.53
N ILE A 368 -13.81 -6.87 -6.91
CA ILE A 368 -12.53 -6.22 -6.61
C ILE A 368 -12.82 -5.02 -5.71
N PRO A 369 -12.39 -5.01 -4.43
CA PRO A 369 -12.64 -3.89 -3.53
C PRO A 369 -11.92 -2.64 -4.06
N LEU A 370 -12.68 -1.57 -4.29
CA LEU A 370 -12.18 -0.31 -4.80
C LEU A 370 -11.99 0.73 -3.70
N LYS A 371 -12.94 0.81 -2.76
CA LYS A 371 -12.96 1.85 -1.71
C LYS A 371 -13.64 1.32 -0.45
N TRP A 372 -13.00 1.55 0.69
CA TRP A 372 -13.56 1.33 2.02
C TRP A 372 -13.83 2.69 2.68
N GLY A 373 -14.92 2.82 3.44
CA GLY A 373 -15.24 4.09 4.08
C GLY A 373 -16.44 4.03 5.02
N GLN A 374 -16.84 5.20 5.52
CA GLN A 374 -18.15 5.39 6.14
C GLN A 374 -19.23 5.46 5.06
N ILE A 375 -20.51 5.46 5.46
CA ILE A 375 -21.64 5.47 4.51
C ILE A 375 -21.57 6.69 3.58
N GLU A 376 -21.13 7.83 4.11
CA GLU A 376 -21.05 9.11 3.42
C GLU A 376 -20.01 9.09 2.30
N ASP A 377 -19.00 8.22 2.42
CA ASP A 377 -17.91 8.05 1.45
C ASP A 377 -18.30 7.17 0.26
N LEU A 378 -19.47 6.51 0.29
CA LEU A 378 -19.86 5.49 -0.69
C LEU A 378 -20.66 6.04 -1.87
N LEU A 379 -21.07 7.31 -1.82
CA LEU A 379 -21.71 7.98 -2.95
C LEU A 379 -20.65 8.41 -3.99
N GLU A 380 -21.06 8.40 -5.25
CA GLU A 380 -20.22 8.95 -6.33
C GLU A 380 -20.06 10.47 -6.20
N ASP A 381 -18.88 10.94 -6.61
CA ASP A 381 -18.59 12.36 -6.72
C ASP A 381 -19.31 12.96 -7.94
N GLY A 382 -19.78 14.21 -7.80
CA GLY A 382 -20.40 14.97 -8.90
C GLY A 382 -21.89 14.69 -9.18
N GLY A 383 -22.54 13.78 -8.45
CA GLY A 383 -23.99 13.60 -8.49
C GLY A 383 -24.76 14.58 -7.59
N SER A 384 -26.04 14.83 -7.91
CA SER A 384 -26.90 15.63 -7.01
C SER A 384 -27.02 14.99 -5.63
N ARG A 385 -26.96 15.81 -4.58
CA ARG A 385 -27.20 15.37 -3.20
C ARG A 385 -28.63 15.62 -2.72
N THR A 386 -29.46 16.30 -3.52
CA THR A 386 -30.85 16.61 -3.18
C THR A 386 -31.85 15.98 -4.13
N ARG A 387 -31.41 15.44 -5.28
CA ARG A 387 -32.28 14.84 -6.29
C ARG A 387 -31.79 13.43 -6.64
N PHE A 388 -32.68 12.45 -6.51
CA PHE A 388 -32.36 11.04 -6.75
C PHE A 388 -33.41 10.40 -7.66
N ILE A 389 -32.99 9.42 -8.45
CA ILE A 389 -33.86 8.67 -9.37
C ILE A 389 -33.74 7.18 -9.10
N SER A 390 -34.84 6.45 -9.23
CA SER A 390 -34.82 4.99 -9.07
C SER A 390 -33.88 4.32 -10.08
N ALA A 391 -32.96 3.51 -9.57
CA ALA A 391 -32.17 2.56 -10.35
C ALA A 391 -32.80 1.16 -10.35
N THR A 392 -33.56 0.82 -9.30
CA THR A 392 -34.35 -0.42 -9.21
C THR A 392 -35.74 -0.11 -8.67
N PRO A 393 -36.77 -0.95 -8.94
CA PRO A 393 -38.13 -0.61 -8.56
C PRO A 393 -38.33 -0.69 -7.04
N PHE A 394 -39.01 0.32 -6.50
CA PHE A 394 -39.58 0.32 -5.17
C PHE A 394 -40.82 -0.57 -5.14
N VAL A 395 -40.85 -1.52 -4.20
CA VAL A 395 -42.00 -2.38 -3.93
C VAL A 395 -42.58 -1.97 -2.58
N PRO A 396 -43.83 -1.47 -2.50
CA PRO A 396 -44.43 -1.04 -1.24
C PRO A 396 -44.49 -2.18 -0.22
N PRO A 397 -44.00 -2.00 1.02
CA PRO A 397 -44.11 -3.03 2.05
C PRO A 397 -45.54 -3.29 2.52
N ARG A 398 -46.45 -2.35 2.29
CA ARG A 398 -47.86 -2.43 2.67
C ARG A 398 -48.74 -2.48 1.42
N HIS A 399 -49.94 -3.04 1.56
CA HIS A 399 -50.93 -3.08 0.50
C HIS A 399 -51.85 -1.86 0.55
N TYR A 400 -52.17 -1.35 -0.64
CA TYR A 400 -53.22 -0.35 -0.80
C TYR A 400 -54.59 -0.92 -0.42
N ARG A 401 -55.44 -0.10 0.21
CA ARG A 401 -56.83 -0.43 0.53
C ARG A 401 -57.72 0.75 0.16
N LYS A 402 -58.92 0.47 -0.35
CA LYS A 402 -59.95 1.49 -0.62
C LYS A 402 -60.20 2.30 0.66
N GLY A 403 -60.20 3.62 0.55
CA GLY A 403 -60.34 4.55 1.68
C GLY A 403 -59.03 5.22 2.15
N ARG A 404 -57.87 4.88 1.57
CA ARG A 404 -56.57 5.52 1.87
C ARG A 404 -56.19 6.67 0.94
N GLY A 405 -57.19 7.34 0.38
CA GLY A 405 -57.01 8.39 -0.63
C GLY A 405 -56.63 7.84 -2.01
N PRO A 406 -56.33 8.73 -2.98
CA PRO A 406 -55.88 8.37 -4.32
C PRO A 406 -54.63 7.48 -4.30
N PHE A 407 -54.60 6.48 -5.19
CA PHE A 407 -53.50 5.51 -5.24
C PHE A 407 -52.10 6.14 -5.43
N PRO A 408 -51.90 7.12 -6.34
CA PRO A 408 -50.60 7.77 -6.50
C PRO A 408 -50.13 8.52 -5.24
N GLU A 409 -51.05 9.19 -4.54
CA GLU A 409 -50.75 9.92 -3.31
C GLU A 409 -50.39 8.95 -2.17
N TRP A 410 -51.14 7.86 -2.04
CA TRP A 410 -50.82 6.80 -1.09
C TRP A 410 -49.41 6.23 -1.37
N LEU A 411 -49.08 5.97 -2.62
CA LEU A 411 -47.80 5.41 -3.02
C LEU A 411 -46.63 6.37 -2.72
N ALA A 412 -46.79 7.66 -3.01
CA ALA A 412 -45.83 8.69 -2.60
C ALA A 412 -45.69 8.77 -1.07
N GLY A 413 -46.79 8.64 -0.33
CA GLY A 413 -46.79 8.54 1.13
C GLY A 413 -46.04 7.32 1.66
N GLU A 414 -46.11 6.17 1.00
CA GLU A 414 -45.30 4.98 1.34
C GLU A 414 -43.80 5.27 1.16
N VAL A 415 -43.40 5.92 0.06
CA VAL A 415 -42.00 6.29 -0.18
C VAL A 415 -41.48 7.24 0.91
N ARG A 416 -42.25 8.30 1.24
CA ARG A 416 -41.88 9.24 2.31
C ARG A 416 -41.74 8.54 3.66
N ARG A 417 -42.70 7.68 4.00
CA ARG A 417 -42.65 6.90 5.24
C ARG A 417 -41.44 5.99 5.28
N GLU A 418 -41.13 5.28 4.20
CA GLU A 418 -39.95 4.41 4.14
C GLU A 418 -38.65 5.21 4.25
N ALA A 419 -38.54 6.39 3.65
CA ALA A 419 -37.38 7.26 3.79
C ALA A 419 -37.11 7.62 5.26
N VAL A 420 -38.15 8.10 5.96
CA VAL A 420 -38.06 8.43 7.40
C VAL A 420 -37.80 7.18 8.26
N TYR A 421 -38.43 6.05 7.94
CA TYR A 421 -38.20 4.78 8.62
C TYR A 421 -36.74 4.29 8.46
N HIS A 422 -36.15 4.60 7.31
CA HIS A 422 -34.74 4.42 7.03
C HIS A 422 -33.87 5.60 7.51
N GLY A 423 -34.35 6.49 8.38
CA GLY A 423 -33.55 7.56 8.98
C GLY A 423 -33.02 8.59 7.98
N LEU A 424 -33.63 8.69 6.80
CA LEU A 424 -33.37 9.74 5.83
C LEU A 424 -34.35 10.91 6.09
N PRO A 425 -34.00 12.14 5.67
CA PRO A 425 -34.96 13.24 5.62
C PRO A 425 -36.21 12.85 4.82
N GLU A 426 -37.36 13.45 5.14
CA GLU A 426 -38.56 13.23 4.34
C GLU A 426 -38.43 13.92 2.97
N PRO A 427 -38.64 13.21 1.84
CA PRO A 427 -38.64 13.83 0.52
C PRO A 427 -39.75 14.89 0.39
N VAL A 428 -39.38 16.09 -0.03
CA VAL A 428 -40.32 17.19 -0.29
C VAL A 428 -41.11 16.98 -1.58
N ASP A 429 -40.54 16.27 -2.55
CA ASP A 429 -41.21 15.90 -3.80
C ASP A 429 -40.95 14.43 -4.15
N VAL A 430 -41.98 13.75 -4.65
CA VAL A 430 -41.96 12.34 -5.05
C VAL A 430 -42.76 12.20 -6.33
N ARG A 431 -42.08 12.01 -7.46
CA ARG A 431 -42.69 11.91 -8.79
C ARG A 431 -42.59 10.51 -9.33
N LEU A 432 -43.69 9.97 -9.84
CA LEU A 432 -43.71 8.63 -10.43
C LEU A 432 -42.95 8.62 -11.76
N LEU A 433 -42.14 7.58 -11.96
CA LEU A 433 -41.48 7.28 -13.22
C LEU A 433 -42.14 6.08 -13.87
N GLU A 434 -42.43 6.14 -15.17
CA GLU A 434 -43.06 5.02 -15.89
C GLU A 434 -42.10 3.84 -16.11
N LYS A 435 -40.81 4.14 -16.31
CA LYS A 435 -39.77 3.17 -16.69
C LYS A 435 -38.39 3.68 -16.29
N LEU A 436 -37.42 2.77 -16.24
CA LEU A 436 -36.01 3.11 -16.08
C LEU A 436 -35.44 3.53 -17.44
N SER A 437 -34.81 4.69 -17.51
CA SER A 437 -34.04 5.13 -18.69
C SER A 437 -32.58 4.70 -18.56
N ILE A 438 -32.04 4.06 -19.60
CA ILE A 438 -30.64 3.64 -19.69
C ILE A 438 -29.97 4.30 -20.91
N ARG A 439 -28.64 4.21 -20.99
CA ARG A 439 -27.80 4.80 -22.03
C ARG A 439 -28.26 4.37 -23.43
N GLY A 440 -28.22 5.33 -24.36
CA GLY A 440 -28.63 5.13 -25.76
C GLY A 440 -30.15 5.20 -25.98
N GLY A 441 -30.90 5.87 -25.10
CA GLY A 441 -32.35 6.07 -25.25
C GLY A 441 -33.18 4.79 -25.05
N ARG A 442 -32.57 3.71 -24.55
CA ARG A 442 -33.27 2.47 -24.23
C ARG A 442 -33.97 2.61 -22.87
N HIS A 443 -34.96 1.75 -22.64
CA HIS A 443 -35.70 1.74 -21.38
C HIS A 443 -36.00 0.33 -20.91
N ILE A 444 -36.12 0.16 -19.59
CA ILE A 444 -36.51 -1.10 -18.95
C ILE A 444 -37.77 -0.83 -18.12
N ARG A 445 -38.81 -1.64 -18.29
CA ARG A 445 -40.03 -1.53 -17.49
C ARG A 445 -39.79 -2.07 -16.09
N TRP A 446 -40.40 -1.44 -15.08
CA TRP A 446 -40.29 -1.90 -13.68
C TRP A 446 -40.75 -3.36 -13.50
N LEU A 447 -41.67 -3.83 -14.35
CA LEU A 447 -42.17 -5.21 -14.34
C LEU A 447 -41.11 -6.25 -14.74
N GLU A 448 -40.11 -5.85 -15.55
CA GLU A 448 -39.04 -6.75 -16.04
C GLU A 448 -38.04 -7.10 -14.94
N PHE A 449 -37.95 -6.28 -13.89
CA PHE A 449 -37.13 -6.60 -12.73
C PHE A 449 -37.74 -7.77 -11.95
N ARG A 450 -36.87 -8.66 -11.46
CA ARG A 450 -37.23 -9.59 -10.40
C ARG A 450 -37.52 -8.80 -9.12
N ARG A 451 -38.74 -8.95 -8.59
CA ARG A 451 -39.29 -8.15 -7.48
C ARG A 451 -39.61 -8.96 -6.22
N ASN A 452 -39.08 -10.17 -6.14
CA ASN A 452 -39.29 -11.10 -5.06
C ASN A 452 -38.03 -11.91 -4.76
N ARG A 453 -37.89 -12.24 -3.48
CA ARG A 453 -36.95 -13.26 -3.02
C ARG A 453 -37.40 -14.65 -3.45
N LYS A 454 -36.49 -15.61 -3.40
CA LYS A 454 -36.84 -17.02 -3.69
C LYS A 454 -37.92 -17.50 -2.70
N GLY A 455 -39.09 -17.89 -3.24
CA GLY A 455 -40.22 -18.39 -2.47
C GLY A 455 -41.34 -17.38 -2.22
N ASP A 456 -41.11 -16.09 -2.47
CA ASP A 456 -42.11 -15.03 -2.28
C ASP A 456 -42.87 -14.77 -3.59
N GLN A 457 -44.10 -14.25 -3.51
CA GLN A 457 -44.83 -13.77 -4.69
C GLN A 457 -44.31 -12.40 -5.14
N PRO A 458 -44.21 -12.12 -6.46
CA PRO A 458 -43.74 -10.84 -6.97
C PRO A 458 -44.73 -9.72 -6.66
N GLY A 459 -44.27 -8.70 -5.93
CA GLY A 459 -45.00 -7.46 -5.72
C GLY A 459 -44.97 -6.54 -6.96
N MET A 460 -45.89 -5.60 -7.01
CA MET A 460 -45.85 -4.52 -8.02
C MET A 460 -44.71 -3.56 -7.70
N GLY A 461 -43.89 -3.27 -8.71
CA GLY A 461 -42.73 -2.39 -8.60
C GLY A 461 -42.97 -1.07 -9.31
N TYR A 462 -42.48 0.02 -8.72
CA TYR A 462 -42.64 1.39 -9.21
C TYR A 462 -41.31 2.12 -9.13
N GLY A 463 -41.07 3.07 -10.03
CA GLY A 463 -39.92 3.97 -9.95
C GLY A 463 -40.35 5.38 -9.58
N PHE A 464 -39.45 6.13 -8.96
CA PHE A 464 -39.67 7.51 -8.60
C PHE A 464 -38.44 8.36 -8.81
N GLU A 465 -38.70 9.64 -9.00
CA GLU A 465 -37.75 10.71 -8.74
C GLU A 465 -38.08 11.33 -7.38
N LEU A 466 -37.05 11.50 -6.54
CA LEU A 466 -37.14 12.06 -5.20
C LEU A 466 -36.38 13.38 -5.13
N VAL A 467 -36.98 14.37 -4.47
CA VAL A 467 -36.32 15.62 -4.11
C VAL A 467 -36.33 15.77 -2.60
N PHE A 468 -35.19 16.10 -2.01
CA PHE A 468 -35.01 16.40 -0.59
C PHE A 468 -34.72 17.89 -0.40
N ALA A 469 -35.19 18.46 0.71
CA ALA A 469 -34.86 19.84 1.08
C ALA A 469 -33.37 19.99 1.44
N GLU A 470 -32.81 18.97 2.08
CA GLU A 470 -31.42 18.94 2.55
C GLU A 470 -30.60 17.88 1.79
N PRO A 471 -29.28 18.07 1.66
CA PRO A 471 -28.40 17.07 1.07
C PRO A 471 -28.45 15.72 1.80
N VAL A 472 -28.72 14.65 1.06
CA VAL A 472 -28.63 13.26 1.53
C VAL A 472 -27.28 12.68 1.09
N ASN A 473 -26.43 12.36 2.07
CA ASN A 473 -25.09 11.84 1.86
C ASN A 473 -25.01 10.33 2.15
N ALA A 474 -25.92 9.54 1.60
CA ALA A 474 -25.90 8.09 1.72
C ALA A 474 -26.52 7.41 0.50
N PRO A 475 -26.13 6.18 0.14
CA PRO A 475 -26.90 5.36 -0.78
C PRO A 475 -28.32 5.14 -0.26
N ILE A 476 -29.31 5.28 -1.14
CA ILE A 476 -30.73 5.20 -0.77
C ILE A 476 -31.32 3.90 -1.31
N ALA A 477 -31.89 3.08 -0.43
CA ALA A 477 -32.66 1.89 -0.79
C ALA A 477 -33.90 1.79 0.11
N LEU A 478 -35.10 1.77 -0.47
CA LEU A 478 -36.37 1.86 0.25
C LEU A 478 -37.34 0.72 -0.11
N GLY A 479 -38.22 0.36 0.82
CA GLY A 479 -39.30 -0.59 0.59
C GLY A 479 -38.91 -2.06 0.69
N TYR A 480 -39.78 -2.94 0.19
CA TYR A 480 -39.54 -4.38 0.24
C TYR A 480 -38.29 -4.73 -0.59
N GLY A 481 -37.39 -5.50 0.03
CA GLY A 481 -36.15 -5.94 -0.60
C GLY A 481 -35.04 -4.86 -0.66
N ALA A 482 -35.16 -3.75 0.07
CA ALA A 482 -34.14 -2.69 0.13
C ALA A 482 -32.73 -3.22 0.45
N HIS A 483 -32.63 -4.18 1.37
CA HIS A 483 -31.35 -4.81 1.74
C HIS A 483 -30.79 -5.78 0.68
N GLN A 484 -31.53 -6.03 -0.41
CA GLN A 484 -31.16 -6.90 -1.53
C GLN A 484 -31.20 -6.15 -2.87
N GLY A 485 -31.11 -4.82 -2.83
CA GLY A 485 -30.99 -4.00 -4.03
C GLY A 485 -32.30 -3.69 -4.75
N LEU A 486 -33.48 -3.87 -4.13
CA LEU A 486 -34.72 -3.24 -4.61
C LEU A 486 -34.87 -1.82 -4.05
N GLY A 487 -35.69 -1.02 -4.73
CA GLY A 487 -35.96 0.37 -4.38
C GLY A 487 -34.71 1.23 -4.22
N GLN A 488 -33.67 0.95 -5.01
CA GLN A 488 -32.43 1.72 -5.02
C GLN A 488 -32.66 3.03 -5.75
N PHE A 489 -32.12 4.12 -5.20
CA PHE A 489 -32.08 5.42 -5.83
C PHE A 489 -30.64 5.91 -5.96
N VAL A 490 -30.30 6.40 -7.14
CA VAL A 490 -28.98 6.97 -7.45
C VAL A 490 -29.09 8.48 -7.64
N PRO A 491 -28.01 9.24 -7.35
CA PRO A 491 -27.97 10.67 -7.63
C PRO A 491 -28.38 10.99 -9.07
N ALA A 492 -29.31 11.94 -9.24
CA ALA A 492 -29.57 12.51 -10.55
C ALA A 492 -28.28 13.19 -11.03
N ARG A 493 -27.85 12.89 -12.26
CA ARG A 493 -26.74 13.61 -12.90
C ARG A 493 -27.36 14.78 -13.67
N ALA A 494 -26.71 15.94 -13.65
CA ALA A 494 -27.07 17.01 -14.58
C ALA A 494 -26.86 16.47 -16.00
N ASP A 495 -27.84 16.71 -16.89
CA ASP A 495 -27.67 16.42 -18.31
C ASP A 495 -26.41 17.16 -18.78
N ARG A 496 -25.39 16.41 -19.22
CA ARG A 496 -24.22 16.94 -19.89
C ARG A 496 -24.39 16.78 -21.39
#